data_AF-A0A0K8QB25-F1
#
_entry.id   AF-A0A0K8QB25-F1
#
_cell.length_a   1.000
_cell.length_b   1.000
_cell.length_c   1.000
_cell.angle_alpha   90.00
_cell.angle_beta   90.00
_cell.angle_gamma   90.00
#
_symmetry.space_group_name_H-M   'P 1'
#
loop_
_entity.id
_entity.type
_entity.pdbx_description
1 polymer ?
#
loop_
_entity_poly.entity_id
_entity_poly.type
_entity_poly.pdbx_seq_one_letter_code
_entity_poly.pdbx_strand_id
1 'polypeptide(L)' 'MISARRESELLASIPTGLLIGGQWRAAGSGATFDVEDPATGKVLLSIARCCSRDGTAAL' A
#
# COMPACT_ATOMS: atom_id res chain seq x y z
N MET A 1 -15.21 -17.43 -7.30
CA MET A 1 -14.10 -17.69 -6.35
C MET A 1 -12.83 -17.07 -6.89
N ILE A 2 -12.32 -16.02 -6.25
CA ILE A 2 -10.95 -15.55 -6.48
C ILE A 2 -10.05 -16.58 -5.78
N SER A 3 -9.12 -17.20 -6.51
CA SER A 3 -8.17 -18.14 -5.91
C SER A 3 -7.06 -17.34 -5.22
N ALA A 4 -6.58 -17.78 -4.06
CA ALA A 4 -5.51 -17.12 -3.30
C ALA A 4 -4.27 -16.78 -4.13
N ARG A 5 -3.98 -17.59 -5.17
CA ARG A 5 -2.88 -17.31 -6.11
C ARG A 5 -3.11 -16.06 -6.96
N ARG A 6 -4.34 -15.88 -7.47
CA ARG A 6 -4.71 -14.70 -8.27
C ARG A 6 -4.67 -13.42 -7.45
N GLU A 7 -5.02 -13.52 -6.17
CA GLU A 7 -4.93 -12.41 -5.23
C GLU A 7 -3.48 -11.96 -5.03
N SER A 8 -2.57 -12.88 -4.71
CA SER A 8 -1.15 -12.54 -4.54
C SER A 8 -0.52 -11.95 -5.81
N GLU A 9 -0.85 -12.49 -7.00
CA GLU A 9 -0.36 -11.97 -8.29
C GLU A 9 -0.87 -10.54 -8.56
N LEU A 10 -2.13 -10.24 -8.22
CA LEU A 10 -2.67 -8.89 -8.35
C LEU A 10 -2.04 -7.91 -7.36
N LEU A 11 -1.90 -8.29 -6.10
CA LEU A 11 -1.30 -7.46 -5.07
C LEU A 11 0.15 -7.09 -5.40
N ALA A 12 0.92 -8.00 -6.01
CA ALA A 12 2.27 -7.73 -6.48
C ALA A 12 2.34 -6.75 -7.67
N SER A 13 1.27 -6.64 -8.45
CA SER A 13 1.21 -5.75 -9.63
C SER A 13 0.80 -4.31 -9.29
N ILE A 14 0.33 -4.05 -8.07
CA ILE A 14 -0.22 -2.74 -7.69
C ILE A 14 0.86 -1.94 -6.94
N PRO A 15 1.08 -0.66 -7.29
CA PRO A 15 2.00 0.20 -6.54
C PRO A 15 1.56 0.36 -5.08
N THR A 16 2.49 0.19 -4.15
CA THR A 16 2.24 0.30 -2.69
C THR A 16 2.56 1.68 -2.10
N GLY A 17 2.91 2.64 -2.97
CA GLY A 17 3.24 4.02 -2.60
C GLY A 17 2.01 4.91 -2.42
N LEU A 18 2.24 6.19 -2.13
CA LEU A 18 1.21 7.23 -2.14
C LEU A 18 1.13 7.84 -3.54
N LEU A 19 -0.07 8.01 -4.06
CA LEU A 19 -0.31 8.73 -5.30
C LEU A 19 -0.55 10.21 -4.99
N ILE A 20 0.47 11.05 -5.19
CA ILE A 20 0.44 12.48 -4.85
C ILE A 20 0.83 13.30 -6.07
N GLY A 21 -0.07 14.17 -6.53
CA GLY A 21 0.14 15.00 -7.72
C GLY A 21 0.32 14.18 -9.01
N GLY A 22 -0.40 13.06 -9.14
CA GLY A 22 -0.32 12.16 -10.29
C GLY A 22 0.96 11.31 -10.36
N GLN A 23 1.76 11.27 -9.30
CA GLN A 23 2.99 10.47 -9.24
C GLN A 23 2.98 9.56 -8.01
N TRP A 24 3.36 8.30 -8.20
CA TRP A 24 3.57 7.34 -7.12
C TRP A 24 4.90 7.65 -6.42
N ARG A 25 4.85 7.81 -5.10
CA ARG A 25 6.04 8.08 -4.29
C ARG A 25 5.98 7.36 -2.94
N ALA A 26 7.13 7.16 -2.31
CA ALA A 26 7.18 6.69 -0.93
C ALA A 26 6.57 7.73 0.02
N ALA A 27 6.15 7.28 1.22
CA ALA A 27 5.74 8.20 2.28
C ALA A 27 6.87 9.18 2.60
N GLY A 28 6.54 10.42 2.91
CA GLY A 28 7.50 11.47 3.24
C GLY A 28 8.35 11.17 4.47
N SER A 29 7.88 10.27 5.34
CA SER A 29 8.59 9.73 6.51
C SER A 29 9.36 8.44 6.24
N GLY A 30 9.18 7.82 5.07
CA GLY A 30 9.69 6.48 4.75
C GLY A 30 9.01 5.33 5.50
N ALA A 31 8.03 5.63 6.35
CA ALA A 31 7.32 4.60 7.11
C ALA A 31 6.38 3.79 6.22
N THR A 32 6.25 2.51 6.52
CA THR A 32 5.26 1.61 5.94
C THR A 32 4.37 1.03 7.03
N PHE A 33 3.21 0.49 6.66
CA PHE A 33 2.40 -0.33 7.54
C PHE A 33 1.98 -1.61 6.84
N ASP A 34 1.87 -2.67 7.61
CA ASP A 34 1.54 -4.01 7.12
C ASP A 34 0.01 -4.15 7.00
N VAL A 35 -0.43 -4.66 5.86
CA VAL A 35 -1.82 -5.01 5.59
C VAL A 35 -1.97 -6.51 5.80
N GLU A 36 -2.84 -6.90 6.70
CA GLU A 36 -3.10 -8.29 7.04
C GLU A 36 -4.35 -8.82 6.32
N ASP A 37 -4.32 -10.10 5.97
CA ASP A 37 -5.46 -10.84 5.45
C ASP A 37 -6.46 -11.15 6.59
N PRO A 38 -7.70 -10.64 6.54
CA PRO A 38 -8.68 -10.88 7.60
C PRO A 38 -9.10 -12.35 7.74
N ALA A 39 -8.86 -13.19 6.73
CA ALA A 39 -9.19 -14.61 6.78
C ALA A 39 -8.09 -15.47 7.41
N THR A 40 -6.82 -15.04 7.33
CA THR A 40 -5.67 -15.86 7.77
C THR A 40 -4.76 -15.19 8.79
N GLY A 41 -4.90 -13.88 9.01
CA GLY A 41 -4.04 -13.07 9.88
C GLY A 41 -2.60 -12.92 9.36
N LYS A 42 -2.34 -13.26 8.09
CA LYS A 42 -1.02 -13.16 7.48
C LYS A 42 -0.85 -11.80 6.82
N VAL A 43 0.37 -11.26 6.86
CA VAL A 43 0.70 -10.03 6.13
C VAL A 43 0.65 -10.30 4.62
N LEU A 44 -0.17 -9.53 3.92
CA LEU A 44 -0.30 -9.55 2.47
C LEU A 44 0.79 -8.69 1.82
N LEU A 45 0.93 -7.45 2.28
CA LEU A 45 1.91 -6.48 1.78
C LEU A 45 2.11 -5.32 2.77
N SER A 46 3.21 -4.60 2.62
CA SER A 46 3.48 -3.35 3.35
C SER A 46 3.25 -2.15 2.44
N ILE A 47 2.39 -1.21 2.85
CA ILE A 47 2.10 0.02 2.08
C ILE A 47 2.67 1.25 2.74
N ALA A 48 2.91 2.30 1.95
CA ALA A 48 3.41 3.58 2.42
C ALA A 48 2.45 4.19 3.48
N ARG A 49 3.01 4.54 4.64
CA ARG A 49 2.27 5.16 5.74
C ARG A 49 2.28 6.67 5.58
N CYS A 50 1.18 7.20 5.05
CA CYS A 50 0.97 8.64 4.87
C CYS A 50 1.27 9.43 6.15
N CYS A 51 2.11 10.47 6.04
CA CYS A 51 2.34 11.43 7.11
C CYS A 51 1.63 12.76 6.84
N SER A 52 1.53 13.64 7.83
CA SER A 52 0.84 14.93 7.68
C SER A 52 1.38 15.78 6.51
N ARG A 53 2.69 15.71 6.23
CA ARG A 53 3.33 16.39 5.08
C ARG A 53 2.84 15.86 3.73
N ASP A 54 2.65 14.55 3.62
CA ASP A 54 2.11 13.91 2.42
C ASP A 54 0.64 14.32 2.22
N GLY A 55 -0.11 14.45 3.31
CA GLY A 55 -1.47 15.00 3.30
C GLY A 55 -1.51 16.44 2.77
N THR A 56 -0.60 17.31 3.21
CA THR A 56 -0.50 18.68 2.68
C THR A 56 -0.10 18.70 1.20
N ALA A 57 0.77 17.80 0.76
CA ALA A 57 1.20 17.72 -0.64
C ALA A 57 0.12 17.19 -1.60
N ALA A 58 -0.97 16.61 -1.06
CA ALA A 58 -2.08 16.04 -1.81
C ALA A 58 -3.31 16.97 -1.92
N LEU A 59 -3.29 18.11 -1.22
CA LEU A 59 -4.30 19.18 -1.33
C LEU A 59 -4.08 20.01 -2.60
#